data_AF-A0AA96RF04-F1
#
_entry.id   AF-A0AA96RF04-F1
#
_cell.length_a   1.000
_cell.length_b   1.000
_cell.length_c   1.000
_cell.angle_alpha   90.00
_cell.angle_beta   90.00
_cell.angle_gamma   90.00
#
_symmetry.space_group_name_H-M   'P 1'
#
loop_
_entity.id
_entity.type
_entity.pdbx_description
1 polymer ?
#
loop_
_entity_poly.entity_id
_entity_poly.type
_entity_poly.pdbx_seq_one_letter_code
_entity_poly.pdbx_strand_id
1 'polypeptide(L)'
;MLETKEKETEAVAATEPAAARPDVLEQLLKPEVQEALTVLVDQLPKLAEMMTLMTKTYDLAQKVASDRVLIQDMVGGFMEVAKPIEEKVKHLASAAIEANDRAEKSDETIGLFGMLRLLKDPELQKMLRFGQSYLDILSERKRGEDHHE
;
A
#
# COMPACT_ATOMS: atom_id res chain seq x y z
N MET A 1 32.59 -46.27 36.68
CA MET A 1 33.26 -45.90 35.42
C MET A 1 33.29 -47.17 34.61
N LEU A 2 32.69 -47.36 33.45
CA LEU A 2 32.15 -46.59 32.33
C LEU A 2 31.07 -47.54 31.71
N GLU A 3 30.08 -47.22 30.90
CA GLU A 3 29.74 -46.10 30.05
C GLU A 3 28.22 -46.19 29.76
N THR A 4 27.69 -45.05 29.36
CA THR A 4 26.31 -44.65 29.16
C THR A 4 25.54 -45.46 28.13
N LYS A 5 24.27 -45.62 28.47
CA LYS A 5 23.15 -46.17 27.73
C LYS A 5 22.64 -45.16 26.69
N GLU A 6 22.28 -45.70 25.52
CA GLU A 6 21.27 -45.22 24.57
C GLU A 6 21.52 -43.99 23.66
N LYS A 7 21.15 -44.23 22.38
CA LYS A 7 20.56 -43.29 21.42
C LYS A 7 21.51 -42.33 20.69
N GLU A 8 22.30 -42.88 19.77
CA GLU A 8 22.50 -42.22 18.48
C GLU A 8 21.30 -42.53 17.59
N THR A 9 20.35 -41.61 17.58
CA THR A 9 19.33 -41.49 16.54
C THR A 9 19.36 -40.05 16.10
N GLU A 10 20.16 -39.71 15.10
CA GLU A 10 19.67 -38.76 14.11
C GLU A 10 20.38 -39.01 12.80
N ALA A 11 19.56 -39.51 11.88
CA ALA A 11 19.92 -39.82 10.53
C ALA A 11 20.50 -38.56 9.87
N VAL A 12 21.66 -38.74 9.26
CA VAL A 12 22.13 -37.95 8.13
C VAL A 12 20.96 -37.80 7.16
N ALA A 13 20.36 -36.61 7.11
CA ALA A 13 19.38 -36.23 6.12
C ALA A 13 20.10 -36.19 4.76
N ALA A 14 20.18 -37.37 4.15
CA ALA A 14 20.64 -37.56 2.80
C ALA A 14 19.68 -36.79 1.88
N THR A 15 20.32 -35.94 1.09
CA THR A 15 19.86 -35.28 -0.13
C THR A 15 18.88 -36.17 -0.91
N GLU A 16 17.58 -35.87 -0.83
CA GLU A 16 16.63 -36.38 -1.81
C GLU A 16 16.77 -35.57 -3.10
N PRO A 17 16.88 -36.23 -4.27
CA PRO A 17 16.89 -35.53 -5.55
C PRO A 17 15.56 -34.82 -5.73
N ALA A 18 15.58 -33.70 -6.44
CA ALA A 18 14.40 -32.95 -6.87
C ALA A 18 13.37 -33.88 -7.54
N ALA A 19 12.48 -34.46 -6.75
CA ALA A 19 11.28 -35.11 -7.22
C ALA A 19 10.42 -33.98 -7.78
N ALA A 20 10.52 -33.78 -9.09
CA ALA A 20 9.66 -32.87 -9.84
C ALA A 20 8.23 -33.15 -9.41
N ARG A 21 7.62 -32.18 -8.73
CA ARG A 21 6.31 -32.30 -8.07
C ARG A 21 5.32 -32.77 -9.13
N PRO A 22 4.87 -34.05 -9.11
CA PRO A 22 4.03 -34.59 -10.17
C PRO A 22 2.72 -33.79 -10.29
N ASP A 23 2.27 -33.21 -9.17
CA ASP A 23 1.10 -32.34 -9.06
C ASP A 23 1.24 -31.01 -9.84
N VAL A 24 2.45 -30.44 -9.91
CA VAL A 24 2.70 -29.22 -10.71
C VAL A 24 2.74 -29.57 -12.19
N LEU A 25 3.34 -30.71 -12.56
CA LEU A 25 3.34 -31.18 -13.94
C LEU A 25 1.92 -31.52 -14.42
N GLU A 26 1.09 -32.13 -13.58
CA GLU A 26 -0.33 -32.38 -13.85
C GLU A 26 -1.12 -31.07 -13.99
N GLN A 27 -0.83 -30.04 -13.19
CA GLN A 27 -1.43 -28.72 -13.37
C GLN A 27 -1.00 -28.05 -14.67
N LEU A 28 0.27 -28.15 -15.08
CA LEU A 28 0.76 -27.60 -16.34
C LEU A 28 0.21 -28.35 -17.57
N LEU A 29 -0.23 -29.60 -17.40
CA LEU A 29 -0.88 -30.40 -18.46
C LEU A 29 -2.35 -30.03 -18.68
N LYS A 30 -2.98 -29.27 -17.78
CA LYS A 30 -4.36 -28.82 -17.95
C LYS A 30 -4.44 -27.82 -19.12
N PRO A 31 -5.41 -27.97 -20.03
CA PRO A 31 -5.51 -27.13 -21.23
C PRO A 31 -5.67 -25.64 -20.89
N GLU A 32 -6.34 -25.31 -19.79
CA GLU A 32 -6.52 -23.94 -19.32
C GLU A 32 -5.20 -23.30 -18.87
N VAL A 33 -4.30 -24.10 -18.27
CA VAL A 33 -2.98 -23.64 -17.82
C VAL A 33 -2.03 -23.49 -19.00
N GLN A 34 -2.12 -24.37 -20.01
CA GLN A 34 -1.36 -24.23 -21.24
C GLN A 34 -1.77 -22.99 -22.03
N GLU A 35 -3.08 -22.73 -22.15
CA GLU A 35 -3.59 -21.52 -22.81
C GLU A 35 -3.13 -20.25 -22.08
N ALA A 36 -3.23 -20.21 -20.75
CA ALA A 36 -2.73 -19.08 -19.95
C ALA A 36 -1.21 -18.88 -20.09
N LEU A 37 -0.42 -19.97 -20.17
CA LEU A 37 1.02 -19.89 -20.41
C LEU A 37 1.35 -19.41 -21.82
N THR A 38 0.62 -19.85 -22.84
CA THR A 38 0.75 -19.35 -24.22
C THR A 38 0.43 -17.86 -24.28
N VAL A 39 -0.67 -17.42 -23.68
CA VAL A 39 -1.03 -16.00 -23.61
C VAL A 39 0.05 -15.20 -22.87
N LEU A 40 0.60 -15.73 -21.77
CA LEU A 40 1.65 -15.07 -21.02
C LEU A 40 2.93 -14.91 -21.85
N VAL A 41 3.30 -15.94 -22.61
CA VAL A 41 4.44 -15.93 -23.54
C VAL A 41 4.21 -14.93 -24.67
N ASP A 42 3.01 -14.91 -25.26
CA ASP A 42 2.63 -13.96 -26.31
C ASP A 42 2.59 -12.51 -25.80
N GLN A 43 2.35 -12.31 -24.50
CA GLN A 43 2.36 -11.01 -23.84
C GLN A 43 3.74 -10.58 -23.30
N LEU A 44 4.77 -11.43 -23.34
CA LEU A 44 6.13 -11.06 -22.94
C LEU A 44 6.67 -9.81 -23.65
N PRO A 45 6.44 -9.60 -24.97
CA PRO A 45 6.86 -8.37 -25.64
C PRO A 45 6.27 -7.11 -24.98
N LYS A 46 5.00 -7.16 -24.55
CA LYS A 46 4.32 -6.05 -23.88
C LYS A 46 4.92 -5.77 -22.49
N LEU A 47 5.33 -6.81 -21.76
CA LEU A 47 6.05 -6.64 -20.49
C LEU A 47 7.43 -6.00 -20.70
N ALA A 48 8.14 -6.37 -21.77
CA ALA A 48 9.41 -5.74 -22.14
C ALA A 48 9.23 -4.25 -22.52
N GLU A 49 8.16 -3.92 -23.25
CA GLU A 49 7.79 -2.53 -23.56
C GLU A 49 7.45 -1.73 -22.29
N MET A 50 6.70 -2.30 -21.35
CA MET A 50 6.39 -1.67 -20.07
C MET A 50 7.65 -1.42 -19.24
N MET A 51 8.57 -2.38 -19.17
CA MET A 51 9.87 -2.18 -18.51
C MET A 51 10.65 -1.06 -19.18
N THR A 52 10.66 -1.00 -20.51
CA THR A 52 11.30 0.09 -21.26
C THR A 52 10.67 1.45 -20.94
N LEU A 53 9.34 1.52 -20.83
CA LEU A 53 8.62 2.73 -20.43
C LEU A 53 8.95 3.15 -18.98
N MET A 54 9.05 2.19 -18.06
CA MET A 54 9.46 2.44 -16.68
C MET A 54 10.89 2.97 -16.62
N THR A 55 11.83 2.39 -17.39
CA THR A 55 13.20 2.91 -17.48
C THR A 55 13.23 4.33 -18.02
N LYS A 56 12.50 4.63 -19.09
CA LYS A 56 12.40 6.01 -19.62
C LYS A 56 11.81 6.98 -18.60
N THR A 57 10.81 6.54 -17.82
CA THR A 57 10.20 7.35 -16.77
C THR A 57 11.19 7.59 -15.62
N TYR A 58 11.98 6.57 -15.27
CA TYR A 58 13.06 6.69 -14.30
C TYR A 58 14.14 7.67 -14.79
N ASP A 59 14.56 7.60 -16.05
CA ASP A 59 15.53 8.52 -16.64
C ASP A 59 15.01 9.96 -16.66
N LEU A 60 13.73 10.14 -16.98
CA LEU A 60 13.05 11.44 -16.91
C LEU A 60 13.01 11.96 -15.48
N ALA A 61 12.62 11.13 -14.51
CA ALA A 61 12.61 11.49 -13.10
C ALA A 61 14.01 11.83 -12.59
N GLN A 62 15.04 11.07 -12.98
CA GLN A 62 16.43 11.32 -12.61
C GLN A 62 16.96 12.61 -13.25
N LYS A 63 16.61 12.87 -14.52
CA LYS A 63 16.99 14.10 -15.23
C LYS A 63 16.33 15.34 -14.62
N VAL A 64 15.05 15.25 -14.28
CA VAL A 64 14.31 16.30 -13.58
C VAL A 64 14.84 16.50 -12.15
N ALA A 65 15.11 15.41 -11.42
CA ALA A 65 15.63 15.48 -10.06
C ALA A 65 17.07 16.00 -9.97
N SER A 66 17.87 15.78 -11.01
CA SER A 66 19.24 16.29 -11.09
C SER A 66 19.30 17.77 -11.47
N ASP A 67 18.21 18.31 -12.02
CA ASP A 67 18.08 19.73 -12.34
C ASP A 67 17.65 20.51 -11.08
N ARG A 68 18.65 21.02 -10.36
CA ARG A 68 18.44 21.81 -9.13
C ARG A 68 17.65 23.09 -9.38
N VAL A 69 17.75 23.69 -10.57
CA VAL A 69 17.05 24.92 -10.91
C VAL A 69 15.56 24.64 -11.09
N LEU A 70 15.23 23.59 -11.83
CA LEU A 70 13.84 23.19 -12.04
C LEU A 70 13.13 22.80 -10.72
N ILE A 71 13.80 22.07 -9.82
CA ILE A 71 13.25 21.76 -8.49
C ILE A 71 12.99 23.04 -7.70
N GLN A 72 13.97 23.95 -7.67
CA GLN A 72 13.87 25.18 -6.87
C GLN A 72 12.73 26.08 -7.37
N ASP A 73 12.53 26.16 -8.69
CA ASP A 73 11.44 26.92 -9.30
C ASP A 73 10.07 26.27 -9.08
N MET A 74 9.97 24.93 -9.18
CA MET A 74 8.73 24.19 -8.91
C MET A 74 8.32 24.26 -7.44
N VAL A 75 9.28 24.08 -6.52
CA VAL A 75 9.05 24.20 -5.08
C VAL A 75 8.70 25.65 -4.72
N GLY A 76 9.41 26.63 -5.28
CA GLY A 76 9.11 28.04 -5.08
C GLY A 76 7.70 28.41 -5.51
N GLY A 77 7.29 27.98 -6.72
CA GLY A 77 5.94 28.22 -7.24
C GLY A 77 4.85 27.50 -6.45
N PHE A 78 5.09 26.25 -6.03
CA PHE A 78 4.14 25.53 -5.17
C PHE A 78 4.01 26.17 -3.79
N MET A 79 5.12 26.58 -3.18
CA MET A 79 5.13 27.27 -1.89
C MET A 79 4.38 28.60 -1.96
N GLU A 80 4.47 29.35 -3.06
CA GLU A 80 3.71 30.58 -3.23
C GLU A 80 2.19 30.38 -3.28
N VAL A 81 1.73 29.29 -3.91
CA VAL A 81 0.32 28.88 -3.91
C VAL A 81 -0.10 28.27 -2.55
N ALA A 82 0.83 27.65 -1.82
CA ALA A 82 0.59 27.02 -0.54
C ALA A 82 0.76 27.97 0.68
N LYS A 83 1.37 29.15 0.54
CA LYS A 83 1.46 30.21 1.58
C LYS A 83 0.15 30.44 2.35
N PRO A 84 -1.04 30.60 1.72
CA PRO A 84 -2.30 30.79 2.45
C PRO A 84 -2.76 29.56 3.26
N ILE A 85 -2.18 28.39 2.99
CA ILE A 85 -2.43 27.13 3.70
C ILE A 85 -1.38 26.91 4.80
N GLU A 86 -0.16 27.43 4.63
CA GLU A 86 0.95 27.31 5.59
C GLU A 86 0.55 27.81 7.00
N GLU A 87 -0.13 28.94 7.11
CA GLU A 87 -0.62 29.47 8.38
C GLU A 87 -1.66 28.55 9.04
N LYS A 88 -2.56 27.96 8.24
CA LYS A 88 -3.54 26.97 8.72
C LYS A 88 -2.84 25.69 9.17
N VAL A 89 -1.78 25.28 8.47
CA VAL A 89 -0.98 24.09 8.79
C VAL A 89 -0.15 24.29 10.04
N LYS A 90 0.38 25.48 10.33
CA LYS A 90 1.11 25.74 11.59
C LYS A 90 0.25 25.49 12.81
N HIS A 91 -0.99 25.99 12.82
CA HIS A 91 -1.94 25.74 13.91
C HIS A 91 -2.38 24.28 14.00
N LEU A 92 -2.58 23.61 12.85
CA LEU A 92 -2.94 22.20 12.81
C LEU A 92 -1.78 21.31 13.29
N ALA A 93 -0.55 21.64 12.92
CA ALA A 93 0.66 20.94 13.35
C ALA A 93 0.89 21.10 14.85
N SER A 94 0.72 22.30 15.42
CA SER A 94 0.83 22.48 16.87
C SER A 94 -0.24 21.69 17.62
N ALA A 95 -1.49 21.69 17.14
CA ALA A 95 -2.57 20.92 17.74
C ALA A 95 -2.33 19.40 17.63
N ALA A 96 -1.81 18.94 16.50
CA ALA A 96 -1.47 17.53 16.28
C ALA A 96 -0.29 17.08 17.16
N ILE A 97 0.73 17.91 17.33
CA ILE A 97 1.88 17.62 18.20
C ILE A 97 1.42 17.58 19.67
N GLU A 98 0.60 18.52 20.13
CA GLU A 98 0.05 18.51 21.48
C GLU A 98 -0.85 17.29 21.71
N ALA A 99 -1.68 16.93 20.73
CA ALA A 99 -2.50 15.74 20.78
C ALA A 99 -1.66 14.45 20.85
N ASN A 100 -0.57 14.36 20.08
CA ASN A 100 0.35 13.22 20.11
C ASN A 100 1.08 13.10 21.46
N ASP A 101 1.62 14.20 21.98
CA ASP A 101 2.29 14.25 23.29
C ASP A 101 1.33 13.85 24.43
N ARG A 102 0.05 14.23 24.33
CA ARG A 102 -0.98 13.83 25.30
C ARG A 102 -1.41 12.37 25.15
N ALA A 103 -1.45 11.86 23.92
CA ALA A 103 -1.78 10.45 23.65
C ALA A 103 -0.66 9.51 24.12
N GLU A 104 0.61 9.87 23.92
CA GLU A 104 1.76 9.08 24.37
C GLU A 104 1.94 9.09 25.88
N LYS A 105 1.56 10.18 26.56
CA LYS A 105 1.59 10.29 28.03
C LYS A 105 0.41 9.64 28.73
N SER A 106 -0.59 9.16 27.99
CA SER A 106 -1.80 8.55 28.54
C SER A 106 -1.82 7.05 28.28
N ASP A 107 -1.68 6.24 29.34
CA ASP A 107 -1.93 4.79 29.30
C ASP A 107 -3.43 4.44 29.39
N GLU A 108 -4.32 5.42 29.21
CA GLU A 108 -5.77 5.23 29.37
C GLU A 108 -6.34 4.40 28.21
N THR A 109 -6.67 3.15 28.49
CA THR A 109 -7.36 2.28 27.53
C THR A 109 -8.79 2.74 27.32
N ILE A 110 -9.16 3.01 26.06
CA ILE A 110 -10.52 3.43 25.71
C ILE A 110 -11.47 2.23 25.89
N GLY A 111 -12.24 2.24 26.99
CA GLY A 111 -13.29 1.24 27.23
C GLY A 111 -14.51 1.41 26.32
N LEU A 112 -15.46 0.46 26.36
CA LEU A 112 -16.70 0.48 25.55
C LEU A 112 -17.50 1.79 25.70
N PHE A 113 -17.60 2.31 26.93
CA PHE A 113 -18.24 3.60 27.18
C PHE A 113 -17.44 4.79 26.62
N GLY A 114 -16.11 4.69 26.61
CA GLY A 114 -15.22 5.67 25.97
C GLY A 114 -15.42 5.73 24.47
N MET A 115 -15.56 4.57 23.82
CA MET A 115 -15.89 4.50 22.39
C MET A 115 -17.26 5.09 22.08
N LEU A 116 -18.28 4.80 22.90
CA LEU A 116 -19.61 5.39 22.74
C LEU A 116 -19.59 6.92 22.94
N ARG A 117 -18.77 7.40 23.88
CA ARG A 117 -18.58 8.84 24.10
C ARG A 117 -17.87 9.50 22.93
N LEU A 118 -16.84 8.85 22.39
CA LEU A 118 -16.10 9.32 21.20
C LEU A 118 -17.02 9.38 19.98
N LEU A 119 -17.86 8.36 19.77
CA LEU A 119 -18.85 8.36 18.69
C LEU A 119 -19.86 9.52 18.81
N LYS A 120 -20.13 9.98 20.04
CA LYS A 120 -20.97 11.14 20.32
C LYS A 120 -20.22 12.47 20.20
N ASP A 121 -18.92 12.48 19.96
CA ASP A 121 -18.13 13.70 19.79
C ASP A 121 -18.58 14.48 18.54
N PRO A 122 -18.81 15.81 18.63
CA PRO A 122 -19.27 16.62 17.50
C PRO A 122 -18.27 16.69 16.33
N GLU A 123 -16.96 16.62 16.56
CA GLU A 123 -15.96 16.63 15.49
C GLU A 123 -15.96 15.29 14.75
N LEU A 124 -16.04 14.16 15.47
CA LEU A 124 -16.18 12.85 14.82
C LEU A 124 -17.49 12.75 14.02
N GLN A 125 -18.60 13.29 14.54
CA GLN A 125 -19.87 13.34 13.81
C GLN A 125 -19.79 14.17 12.52
N LYS A 126 -19.05 15.29 12.51
CA LYS A 126 -18.81 16.06 11.29
C LYS A 126 -18.05 15.23 10.25
N MET A 127 -17.03 14.48 10.67
CA MET A 127 -16.26 13.60 9.79
C MET A 127 -17.11 12.47 9.21
N LEU A 128 -17.96 11.84 10.03
CA LEU A 128 -18.90 10.81 9.58
C LEU A 128 -19.94 11.37 8.59
N ARG A 129 -20.50 12.55 8.86
CA ARG A 129 -21.42 13.24 7.93
C ARG A 129 -20.75 13.61 6.63
N PHE A 130 -19.51 14.08 6.68
CA PHE A 130 -18.72 14.33 5.48
C PHE A 130 -18.53 13.04 4.68
N GLY A 131 -18.09 11.95 5.32
CA GLY A 131 -17.92 10.65 4.69
C GLY A 131 -19.19 10.17 4.01
N GLN A 132 -20.35 10.31 4.65
CA GLN A 132 -21.65 10.02 4.06
C GLN A 132 -21.89 10.89 2.81
N SER A 133 -21.79 12.21 2.92
CA SER A 133 -22.02 13.12 1.79
C SER A 133 -21.07 12.87 0.61
N TYR A 134 -19.83 12.48 0.90
CA TYR A 134 -18.84 12.14 -0.12
C TYR A 134 -19.22 10.84 -0.86
N LEU A 135 -19.64 9.81 -0.11
CA LEU A 135 -20.12 8.55 -0.69
C LEU A 135 -21.41 8.73 -1.49
N ASP A 136 -22.32 9.61 -1.05
CA ASP A 136 -23.53 9.95 -1.76
C ASP A 136 -23.19 10.55 -3.14
N ILE A 137 -22.28 11.54 -3.17
CA ILE A 137 -21.80 12.15 -4.43
C ILE A 137 -21.14 11.12 -5.35
N LEU A 138 -20.30 10.23 -4.82
CA LEU A 138 -19.67 9.18 -5.63
C LEU A 138 -20.70 8.22 -6.22
N SER A 139 -21.72 7.88 -5.43
CA SER A 139 -22.81 6.99 -5.85
C SER A 139 -23.70 7.66 -6.91
N GLU A 140 -23.99 8.95 -6.76
CA GLU A 140 -24.72 9.76 -7.74
C GLU A 140 -23.96 9.85 -9.06
N ARG A 141 -22.63 10.07 -9.03
CA ARG A 141 -21.80 10.09 -10.24
C ARG A 141 -21.80 8.74 -10.96
N LYS A 142 -21.61 7.65 -10.22
CA LYS A 142 -21.65 6.29 -10.77
C LYS A 142 -23.01 5.96 -11.40
N ARG A 143 -24.12 6.39 -10.78
CA ARG A 143 -25.47 6.17 -11.31
C ARG A 143 -25.81 7.09 -12.49
N GLY A 144 -25.22 8.29 -12.53
CA GLY A 144 -25.31 9.19 -13.69
C GLY A 144 -24.59 8.65 -14.92
N GLU A 145 -23.52 7.88 -14.75
CA GLU A 145 -22.83 7.17 -15.83
C GLU A 145 -23.68 6.02 -16.41
N ASP A 146 -24.41 5.27 -15.58
CA ASP A 146 -25.29 4.15 -16.01
C ASP A 146 -26.54 4.58 -16.80
N HIS A 147 -26.92 5.86 -16.79
CA HIS A 147 -28.11 6.38 -17.51
C HIS A 147 -27.78 7.02 -18.87
N HIS A 148 -26.51 6.96 -19.30
CA HIS A 148 -26.04 7.49 -20.58
C HIS A 148 -25.51 6.42 -21.56
N GLU A 149 -25.77 5.13 -21.32
CA GLU A 149 -25.63 4.03 -22.30
C GLU A 149 -26.98 3.57 -22.87
#